data_AF-M1MKG2-F1
#
_entry.id   AF-M1MKG2-F1
#
_cell.length_a   1.000
_cell.length_b   1.000
_cell.length_c   1.000
_cell.angle_alpha   90.00
_cell.angle_beta   90.00
_cell.angle_gamma   90.00
#
_symmetry.space_group_name_H-M   'P 1'
#
loop_
_entity.id
_entity.type
_entity.pdbx_description
1 polymer ?
#
loop_
_entity_poly.entity_id
_entity_poly.type
_entity_poly.pdbx_seq_one_letter_code
_entity_poly.pdbx_strand_id
1 'polypeptide(L)'
;MGKKYIMFVNENGFLTDKDENFTMVGVVFECDYCGDSKYYECELKMKLDEYKNKVFSGGTNVFLDDMILKEEVYRGINKRERTKFASELASLFKDFKFSIVTSTVKRDMSDSYSRAAKKLLKEFYTYVMKKNGQSGGIILEAKNDKSGNQQAFFDIYNDRNENLNIIGDVSEKISSFMICDKSNNMFGTGIELLNVLNNILFRVSNGFKEFDSKIISYVEYGNRNKVFDIIKRKIYKDVEIRIGEELSSEKLVNSATLFNQELKELKELKDELVFKNIIINKQEEKIEQLTAKVNLLNEQLEAVLFNKESENMMSKILSEINVKIQGFDKMTKVAKN
;
A
#
# COMPACT_ATOMS: atom_id res chain seq x y z
N MET A 1 -33.64 6.31 25.10
CA MET A 1 -33.46 7.26 24.00
C MET A 1 -33.04 6.48 22.77
N GLY A 2 -33.54 6.82 21.57
CA GLY A 2 -33.20 6.08 20.35
C GLY A 2 -31.82 6.46 19.81
N LYS A 3 -31.18 5.56 19.08
CA LYS A 3 -29.82 5.77 18.54
C LYS A 3 -29.82 6.84 17.45
N LYS A 4 -28.91 7.80 17.52
CA LYS A 4 -28.70 8.79 16.45
C LYS A 4 -27.43 8.44 15.69
N TYR A 5 -27.47 8.53 14.36
CA TYR A 5 -26.32 8.26 13.51
C TYR A 5 -25.84 9.53 12.80
N ILE A 6 -24.54 9.64 12.56
CA ILE A 6 -23.95 10.74 11.79
C ILE A 6 -23.12 10.14 10.68
N MET A 7 -23.33 10.62 9.45
CA MET A 7 -22.52 10.29 8.28
C MET A 7 -21.62 11.47 7.93
N PHE A 8 -20.31 11.23 7.98
CA PHE A 8 -19.30 12.14 7.45
C PHE A 8 -19.12 11.82 5.97
N VAL A 9 -19.24 12.81 5.09
CA VAL A 9 -19.17 12.59 3.64
C VAL A 9 -18.02 13.39 3.04
N ASN A 10 -17.26 12.77 2.15
CA ASN A 10 -16.40 13.50 1.23
C ASN A 10 -17.17 13.73 -0.07
N GLU A 11 -17.76 14.91 -0.19
CA GLU A 11 -18.64 15.32 -1.29
C GLU A 11 -17.95 15.30 -2.65
N ASN A 12 -16.62 15.45 -2.69
CA ASN A 12 -15.88 15.43 -3.95
C ASN A 12 -15.82 14.03 -4.59
N GLY A 13 -16.05 12.98 -3.79
CA GLY A 13 -15.87 11.60 -4.23
C GLY A 13 -14.48 11.34 -4.82
N PHE A 14 -14.35 10.28 -5.60
CA PHE A 14 -13.17 10.01 -6.40
C PHE A 14 -13.53 9.20 -7.66
N LEU A 15 -12.65 9.30 -8.65
CA LEU A 15 -12.73 8.51 -9.88
C LEU A 15 -11.84 7.28 -9.78
N THR A 16 -12.29 6.18 -10.36
CA THR A 16 -11.47 5.00 -10.59
C THR A 16 -10.98 4.97 -12.04
N ASP A 17 -9.67 5.02 -12.23
CA ASP A 17 -9.02 5.15 -13.54
C ASP A 17 -9.33 3.98 -14.49
N LYS A 18 -9.58 2.78 -13.96
CA LYS A 18 -9.80 1.57 -14.76
C LYS A 18 -11.22 1.42 -15.29
N ASP A 19 -12.22 1.79 -14.48
CA ASP A 19 -13.64 1.49 -14.76
C ASP A 19 -14.48 2.73 -15.08
N GLU A 20 -13.85 3.91 -15.11
CA GLU A 20 -14.53 5.21 -15.25
C GLU A 20 -15.73 5.35 -14.30
N ASN A 21 -15.63 4.81 -13.08
CA ASN A 21 -16.67 4.98 -12.08
C ASN A 21 -16.38 6.22 -11.23
N PHE A 22 -17.45 6.90 -10.85
CA PHE A 22 -17.44 7.92 -9.81
C PHE A 22 -17.98 7.32 -8.52
N THR A 23 -17.20 7.41 -7.45
CA THR A 23 -17.53 6.87 -6.13
C THR A 23 -17.57 7.97 -5.09
N MET A 24 -18.65 8.02 -4.31
CA MET A 24 -18.75 8.81 -3.09
C MET A 24 -18.76 7.90 -1.86
N VAL A 25 -18.15 8.38 -0.77
CA VAL A 25 -17.99 7.64 0.48
C VAL A 25 -18.58 8.43 1.63
N GLY A 26 -19.39 7.75 2.43
CA GLY A 26 -19.88 8.21 3.72
C GLY A 26 -19.41 7.30 4.84
N VAL A 27 -18.85 7.85 5.91
CA VAL A 27 -18.45 7.10 7.11
C VAL A 27 -19.47 7.39 8.21
N VAL A 28 -20.14 6.33 8.66
CA VAL A 28 -21.26 6.40 9.59
C VAL A 28 -20.83 5.97 10.99
N PHE A 29 -21.13 6.81 11.98
CA PHE A 29 -20.94 6.55 13.40
C PHE A 29 -22.25 6.71 14.17
N GLU A 30 -22.35 6.07 15.34
CA GLU A 30 -23.32 6.47 16.35
C GLU A 30 -22.90 7.82 16.94
N CYS A 31 -23.82 8.77 17.09
CA CYS A 31 -23.52 10.16 17.46
C CYS A 31 -22.76 10.23 18.80
N ASP A 32 -23.17 9.45 19.80
CA ASP A 32 -22.56 9.43 21.13
C ASP A 32 -21.14 8.84 21.11
N TYR A 33 -20.79 8.08 20.07
CA TYR A 33 -19.46 7.51 19.91
C TYR A 33 -18.46 8.50 19.30
N CYS A 34 -18.92 9.38 18.40
CA CYS A 34 -18.04 10.27 17.61
C CYS A 34 -18.15 11.76 17.92
N GLY A 35 -19.19 12.20 18.64
CA GLY A 35 -19.41 13.61 18.97
C GLY A 35 -19.00 13.93 20.40
N ASP A 36 -18.11 14.91 20.58
CA ASP A 36 -17.82 15.42 21.93
C ASP A 36 -19.07 16.10 22.50
N SER A 37 -19.30 15.92 23.79
CA SER A 37 -20.30 16.67 24.53
C SER A 37 -19.62 17.83 25.29
N LYS A 38 -20.43 18.78 25.78
CA LYS A 38 -19.92 19.91 26.59
C LYS A 38 -19.09 19.47 27.81
N TYR A 39 -19.30 18.24 28.30
CA TYR A 39 -18.72 17.74 29.56
C TYR A 39 -17.83 16.51 29.40
N TYR A 40 -17.87 15.84 28.24
CA TYR A 40 -17.18 14.57 28.03
C TYR A 40 -16.67 14.46 26.61
N GLU A 41 -15.43 14.03 26.50
CA GLU A 41 -14.79 13.59 25.27
C GLU A 41 -15.41 12.28 24.78
N CYS A 42 -15.57 12.12 23.47
CA CYS A 42 -16.19 10.94 22.88
C CYS A 42 -15.23 9.74 22.83
N GLU A 43 -15.77 8.52 22.84
CA GLU A 43 -14.98 7.27 22.82
C GLU A 43 -14.03 7.21 21.61
N LEU A 44 -14.47 7.72 20.45
CA LEU A 44 -13.64 7.79 19.24
C LEU A 44 -12.37 8.62 19.44
N LYS A 45 -12.50 9.80 20.05
CA LYS A 45 -11.40 10.73 20.26
C LYS A 45 -10.41 10.21 21.29
N MET A 46 -10.92 9.68 22.41
CA MET A 46 -10.08 9.02 23.42
C MET A 46 -9.20 7.92 22.81
N LYS A 47 -9.78 7.00 22.02
CA LYS A 47 -9.02 5.92 21.39
C LYS A 47 -8.02 6.42 20.35
N LEU A 48 -8.36 7.49 19.64
CA LEU A 48 -7.45 8.10 18.68
C LEU A 48 -6.24 8.73 19.37
N ASP A 49 -6.47 9.44 20.47
CA ASP A 49 -5.42 10.09 21.24
C ASP A 49 -4.52 9.06 21.94
N GLU A 50 -5.09 7.97 22.47
CA GLU A 50 -4.34 6.82 22.98
C GLU A 50 -3.41 6.23 21.90
N TYR A 51 -3.92 6.07 20.68
CA TYR A 51 -3.13 5.60 19.55
C TYR A 51 -1.99 6.58 19.19
N LYS A 52 -2.29 7.88 19.08
CA LYS A 52 -1.29 8.91 18.79
C LYS A 52 -0.20 8.91 19.85
N ASN A 53 -0.55 8.85 21.13
CA ASN A 53 0.38 8.77 22.25
C ASN A 53 1.21 7.48 22.26
N LYS A 54 0.65 6.35 21.83
CA LYS A 54 1.38 5.09 21.69
C LYS A 54 2.40 5.15 20.56
N VAL A 55 2.06 5.79 19.45
CA VAL A 55 2.87 5.77 18.22
C VAL A 55 3.95 6.86 18.23
N PHE A 56 3.60 8.06 18.68
CA PHE A 56 4.46 9.24 18.62
C PHE A 56 5.03 9.59 19.99
N SER A 57 6.32 9.88 20.04
CA SER A 57 7.07 10.15 21.26
C SER A 57 6.81 11.59 21.76
N GLY A 58 5.55 11.94 22.09
CA GLY A 58 5.22 13.22 22.72
C GLY A 58 3.99 13.95 22.17
N GLY A 59 2.81 13.32 22.16
CA GLY A 59 1.53 14.02 21.97
C GLY A 59 1.49 14.92 20.74
N THR A 60 1.52 14.32 19.55
CA THR A 60 1.42 15.09 18.31
C THR A 60 0.00 15.65 18.14
N ASN A 61 -0.15 16.97 18.19
CA ASN A 61 -1.39 17.68 17.81
C ASN A 61 -1.71 17.63 16.30
N VAL A 62 -1.07 16.70 15.58
CA VAL A 62 -1.17 16.58 14.13
C VAL A 62 -2.30 15.60 13.82
N PHE A 63 -3.14 15.97 12.85
CA PHE A 63 -4.20 15.09 12.36
C PHE A 63 -3.62 13.92 11.53
N LEU A 64 -4.21 12.73 11.66
CA LEU A 64 -3.81 11.51 10.98
C LEU A 64 -3.86 11.65 9.46
N ASP A 65 -4.87 12.35 8.95
CA ASP A 65 -4.99 12.63 7.52
C ASP A 65 -3.84 13.50 7.04
N ASP A 66 -3.45 14.54 7.78
CA ASP A 66 -2.26 15.34 7.47
C ASP A 66 -0.98 14.48 7.46
N MET A 67 -0.83 13.53 8.39
CA MET A 67 0.32 12.61 8.40
C MET A 67 0.36 11.67 7.19
N ILE A 68 -0.81 11.30 6.65
CA ILE A 68 -0.91 10.40 5.49
C ILE A 68 -0.83 11.18 4.17
N LEU A 69 -1.31 12.43 4.14
CA LEU A 69 -1.53 13.17 2.91
C LEU A 69 -0.49 14.27 2.65
N LYS A 70 0.13 14.84 3.69
CA LYS A 70 1.02 16.01 3.54
C LYS A 70 2.48 15.65 3.74
N GLU A 71 3.27 15.87 2.69
CA GLU A 71 4.71 15.55 2.69
C GLU A 71 5.54 16.34 3.70
N GLU A 72 5.24 17.60 3.88
CA GLU A 72 5.86 18.45 4.90
C GLU A 72 5.62 17.94 6.34
N VAL A 73 4.42 17.45 6.62
CA VAL A 73 4.02 16.98 7.95
C VAL A 73 4.69 15.65 8.27
N TYR A 74 4.65 14.68 7.36
CA TYR A 74 5.26 13.38 7.63
C TYR A 74 6.78 13.43 7.60
N ARG A 75 7.41 14.36 6.85
CA ARG A 75 8.87 14.51 6.82
C ARG A 75 9.47 14.80 8.20
N GLY A 76 8.72 15.49 9.07
CA GLY A 76 9.13 15.78 10.46
C GLY A 76 9.10 14.57 11.40
N ILE A 77 8.48 13.45 11.01
CA ILE A 77 8.34 12.24 11.83
C ILE A 77 9.50 11.29 11.51
N ASN A 78 10.14 10.69 12.51
CA ASN A 78 11.26 9.77 12.26
C ASN A 78 10.78 8.43 11.67
N LYS A 79 11.69 7.69 11.02
CA LYS A 79 11.35 6.43 10.32
C LYS A 79 10.68 5.40 11.22
N ARG A 80 11.12 5.26 12.47
CA ARG A 80 10.60 4.28 13.43
C ARG A 80 9.13 4.58 13.79
N GLU A 81 8.82 5.85 14.02
CA GLU A 81 7.45 6.30 14.31
C GLU A 81 6.53 6.11 13.10
N ARG A 82 7.01 6.37 11.88
CA ARG A 82 6.23 6.12 10.64
C ARG A 82 5.90 4.64 10.44
N THR A 83 6.87 3.76 10.66
CA THR A 83 6.64 2.31 10.56
C THR A 83 5.63 1.86 11.62
N LYS A 84 5.80 2.33 12.87
CA LYS A 84 4.88 2.02 13.96
C LYS A 84 3.47 2.52 13.67
N PHE A 85 3.35 3.76 13.19
CA PHE A 85 2.11 4.38 12.73
C PHE A 85 1.38 3.46 11.74
N ALA A 86 2.00 3.17 10.60
CA ALA A 86 1.40 2.34 9.57
C ALA A 86 1.02 0.94 10.11
N SER A 87 1.92 0.30 10.88
CA SER A 87 1.71 -1.06 11.39
C SER A 87 0.55 -1.19 12.39
N GLU A 88 0.33 -0.17 13.21
CA GLU A 88 -0.69 -0.17 14.28
C GLU A 88 -2.04 0.37 13.78
N LEU A 89 -2.07 1.10 12.65
CA LEU A 89 -3.31 1.72 12.14
C LEU A 89 -4.39 0.69 11.82
N ALA A 90 -4.00 -0.51 11.37
CA ALA A 90 -4.93 -1.62 11.16
C ALA A 90 -5.64 -2.02 12.47
N SER A 91 -4.90 -2.10 13.58
CA SER A 91 -5.51 -2.41 14.89
C SER A 91 -6.48 -1.32 15.31
N LEU A 92 -6.11 -0.05 15.13
CA LEU A 92 -6.97 1.09 15.44
C LEU A 92 -8.32 1.01 14.71
N PHE A 93 -8.30 0.82 13.38
CA PHE A 93 -9.53 0.72 12.60
C PHE A 93 -10.36 -0.52 12.92
N LYS A 94 -9.73 -1.59 13.41
CA LYS A 94 -10.46 -2.78 13.90
C LYS A 94 -11.36 -2.41 15.07
N ASP A 95 -10.82 -1.66 16.03
CA ASP A 95 -11.44 -1.31 17.30
C ASP A 95 -12.46 -0.16 17.19
N PHE A 96 -12.39 0.62 16.12
CA PHE A 96 -13.36 1.68 15.86
C PHE A 96 -14.74 1.16 15.44
N LYS A 97 -15.79 1.73 16.03
CA LYS A 97 -17.19 1.40 15.76
C LYS A 97 -17.77 2.31 14.68
N PHE A 98 -17.62 1.91 13.42
CA PHE A 98 -18.17 2.64 12.27
C PHE A 98 -18.65 1.70 11.18
N SER A 99 -19.46 2.24 10.28
CA SER A 99 -19.85 1.60 9.02
C SER A 99 -19.49 2.52 7.86
N ILE A 100 -19.19 1.95 6.70
CA ILE A 100 -18.93 2.73 5.48
C ILE A 100 -20.12 2.53 4.55
N VAL A 101 -20.71 3.62 4.07
CA VAL A 101 -21.68 3.62 3.00
C VAL A 101 -20.98 4.15 1.75
N THR A 102 -21.13 3.46 0.63
CA THR A 102 -20.49 3.84 -0.64
C THR A 102 -21.52 3.91 -1.73
N SER A 103 -21.41 4.92 -2.59
CA SER A 103 -22.21 5.04 -3.79
C SER A 103 -21.28 5.08 -5.00
N THR A 104 -21.42 4.10 -5.88
CA THR A 104 -20.63 4.01 -7.12
C THR A 104 -21.57 4.06 -8.30
N VAL A 105 -21.29 4.95 -9.26
CA VAL A 105 -22.02 5.10 -10.51
C VAL A 105 -21.03 5.16 -11.67
N LYS A 106 -21.44 4.65 -12.84
CA LYS A 106 -20.67 4.80 -14.06
C LYS A 106 -20.64 6.27 -14.46
N ARG A 107 -19.46 6.80 -14.76
CA ARG A 107 -19.29 8.18 -15.22
C ARG A 107 -20.00 8.33 -16.57
N ASP A 108 -20.96 9.23 -16.61
CA ASP A 108 -21.49 9.81 -17.83
C ASP A 108 -21.29 11.33 -17.80
N MET A 109 -21.41 11.95 -18.97
CA MET A 109 -21.00 13.35 -19.19
C MET A 109 -21.90 14.39 -18.50
N SER A 110 -23.05 14.01 -17.93
CA SER A 110 -24.04 15.01 -17.47
C SER A 110 -24.61 14.85 -16.06
N ASP A 111 -24.57 13.68 -15.39
CA ASP A 111 -25.30 13.53 -14.11
C ASP A 111 -24.69 12.54 -13.09
N SER A 112 -23.43 12.13 -13.28
CA SER A 112 -22.76 11.17 -12.38
C SER A 112 -22.69 11.66 -10.93
N TYR A 113 -22.41 12.95 -10.70
CA TYR A 113 -22.35 13.52 -9.35
C TYR A 113 -23.68 13.41 -8.60
N SER A 114 -24.76 13.93 -9.19
CA SER A 114 -26.09 13.97 -8.58
C SER A 114 -26.60 12.57 -8.27
N ARG A 115 -26.45 11.63 -9.22
CA ARG A 115 -26.85 10.23 -9.02
C ARG A 115 -26.06 9.58 -7.89
N ALA A 116 -24.75 9.82 -7.82
CA ALA A 116 -23.94 9.27 -6.75
C ALA A 116 -24.35 9.83 -5.38
N ALA A 117 -24.57 11.14 -5.27
CA ALA A 117 -25.03 11.78 -4.04
C ALA A 117 -26.41 11.28 -3.61
N LYS A 118 -27.38 11.22 -4.53
CA LYS A 118 -28.72 10.67 -4.27
C LYS A 118 -28.66 9.22 -3.81
N LYS A 119 -27.88 8.37 -4.49
CA LYS A 119 -27.70 6.96 -4.10
C LYS A 119 -27.03 6.86 -2.72
N LEU A 120 -26.05 7.72 -2.40
CA LEU A 120 -25.42 7.76 -1.08
C LEU A 120 -26.42 8.10 0.04
N LEU A 121 -27.23 9.13 -0.17
CA LEU A 121 -28.27 9.54 0.79
C LEU A 121 -29.33 8.45 0.98
N LYS A 122 -29.73 7.78 -0.10
CA LYS A 122 -30.66 6.64 -0.04
C LYS A 122 -30.08 5.48 0.76
N GLU A 123 -28.83 5.11 0.52
CA GLU A 123 -28.15 4.05 1.28
C GLU A 123 -28.02 4.44 2.77
N PHE A 124 -27.72 5.70 3.08
CA PHE A 124 -27.69 6.18 4.46
C PHE A 124 -29.06 6.14 5.13
N TYR A 125 -30.11 6.55 4.44
CA TYR A 125 -31.49 6.44 4.95
C TYR A 125 -31.81 4.99 5.30
N THR A 126 -31.54 4.07 4.37
CA THR A 126 -31.78 2.64 4.56
C THR A 126 -30.95 2.09 5.72
N TYR A 127 -29.69 2.52 5.85
CA TYR A 127 -28.85 2.18 7.00
C TYR A 127 -29.51 2.58 8.32
N VAL A 128 -29.94 3.85 8.44
CA VAL A 128 -30.58 4.36 9.66
C VAL A 128 -31.86 3.58 9.98
N MET A 129 -32.67 3.28 8.97
CA MET A 129 -33.89 2.48 9.13
C MET A 129 -33.59 1.05 9.59
N LYS A 130 -32.72 0.31 8.89
CA LYS A 130 -32.38 -1.09 9.23
C LYS A 130 -31.66 -1.23 10.57
N LYS A 131 -30.96 -0.20 11.01
CA LYS A 131 -30.32 -0.15 12.34
C LYS A 131 -31.24 0.36 13.44
N ASN A 132 -32.55 0.52 13.17
CA ASN A 132 -33.54 1.07 14.10
C ASN A 132 -33.07 2.40 14.73
N GLY A 133 -32.35 3.22 13.95
CA GLY A 133 -31.94 4.54 14.36
C GLY A 133 -33.16 5.44 14.53
N GLN A 134 -33.12 6.37 15.48
CA GLN A 134 -34.13 7.40 15.63
C GLN A 134 -34.00 8.42 14.51
N SER A 135 -32.78 8.95 14.31
CA SER A 135 -32.48 9.95 13.29
C SER A 135 -31.03 9.86 12.80
N GLY A 136 -30.76 10.53 11.70
CA GLY A 136 -29.49 10.64 10.99
C GLY A 136 -29.10 12.10 10.79
N GLY A 137 -27.80 12.37 10.79
CA GLY A 137 -27.21 13.65 10.43
C GLY A 137 -26.10 13.48 9.40
N ILE A 138 -25.83 14.54 8.64
CA ILE A 138 -24.75 14.58 7.66
C ILE A 138 -23.78 15.69 8.03
N ILE A 139 -22.48 15.38 7.94
CA ILE A 139 -21.40 16.34 8.17
C ILE A 139 -20.49 16.37 6.96
N LEU A 140 -20.23 17.58 6.45
CA LEU A 140 -19.19 17.87 5.46
C LEU A 140 -18.05 18.64 6.12
N GLU A 141 -16.83 18.41 5.62
CA GLU A 141 -15.67 19.22 5.99
C GLU A 141 -15.77 20.61 5.35
N ALA A 142 -15.62 21.67 6.13
CA ALA A 142 -15.45 23.02 5.59
C ALA A 142 -14.12 23.11 4.84
N LYS A 143 -14.16 23.41 3.53
CA LYS A 143 -12.95 23.57 2.71
C LYS A 143 -12.92 24.98 2.14
N ASN A 144 -11.73 25.59 2.10
CA ASN A 144 -11.53 26.92 1.51
C ASN A 144 -11.52 26.91 -0.03
N ASP A 145 -11.71 25.74 -0.65
CA ASP A 145 -11.74 25.63 -2.11
C ASP A 145 -13.08 26.10 -2.66
N LYS A 146 -13.02 26.83 -3.77
CA LYS A 146 -14.18 27.31 -4.54
C LYS A 146 -14.91 26.18 -5.29
N SER A 147 -14.91 24.95 -4.78
CA SER A 147 -15.59 23.82 -5.43
C SER A 147 -17.10 23.93 -5.23
N GLY A 148 -17.86 23.97 -6.34
CA GLY A 148 -19.33 24.00 -6.30
C GLY A 148 -19.99 22.73 -5.74
N ASN A 149 -19.21 21.68 -5.44
CA ASN A 149 -19.71 20.39 -4.99
C ASN A 149 -20.38 20.46 -3.61
N GLN A 150 -19.88 21.28 -2.68
CA GLN A 150 -20.49 21.42 -1.34
C GLN A 150 -21.91 21.99 -1.44
N GLN A 151 -22.08 23.05 -2.23
CA GLN A 151 -23.39 23.63 -2.52
C GLN A 151 -24.28 22.60 -3.23
N ALA A 152 -23.77 21.95 -4.28
CA ALA A 152 -24.54 20.94 -5.01
C ALA A 152 -24.99 19.76 -4.13
N PHE A 153 -24.14 19.32 -3.18
CA PHE A 153 -24.51 18.29 -2.22
C PHE A 153 -25.61 18.78 -1.27
N PHE A 154 -25.47 20.01 -0.76
CA PHE A 154 -26.45 20.64 0.12
C PHE A 154 -27.82 20.81 -0.57
N ASP A 155 -27.84 21.21 -1.84
CA ASP A 155 -29.07 21.33 -2.63
C ASP A 155 -29.77 19.97 -2.76
N ILE A 156 -29.01 18.91 -3.11
CA ILE A 156 -29.54 17.53 -3.18
C ILE A 156 -30.07 17.06 -1.82
N TYR A 157 -29.40 17.42 -0.73
CA TYR A 157 -29.85 17.13 0.63
C TYR A 157 -31.14 17.88 0.98
N ASN A 158 -31.28 19.16 0.64
CA ASN A 158 -32.49 19.92 0.94
C ASN A 158 -33.71 19.33 0.22
N ASP A 159 -33.52 18.94 -1.03
CA ASP A 159 -34.57 18.37 -1.88
C ASP A 159 -34.70 16.85 -1.72
N ARG A 160 -34.16 16.25 -0.64
CA ARG A 160 -34.09 14.79 -0.44
C ARG A 160 -35.43 14.07 -0.46
N ASN A 161 -36.51 14.73 -0.02
CA ASN A 161 -37.85 14.14 -0.05
C ASN A 161 -38.34 13.91 -1.48
N GLU A 162 -37.99 14.80 -2.41
CA GLU A 162 -38.33 14.69 -3.83
C GLU A 162 -37.30 13.83 -4.59
N ASN A 163 -36.02 13.98 -4.24
CA ASN A 163 -34.92 13.42 -5.02
C ASN A 163 -34.67 11.91 -4.81
N LEU A 164 -35.10 11.35 -3.67
CA LEU A 164 -34.70 9.98 -3.28
C LEU A 164 -35.74 8.91 -3.62
N ASN A 165 -36.97 9.31 -4.01
CA ASN A 165 -38.07 8.41 -4.35
C ASN A 165 -38.30 7.32 -3.28
N ILE A 166 -38.32 7.73 -2.01
CA ILE A 166 -38.55 6.85 -0.85
C ILE A 166 -39.96 7.10 -0.32
N ILE A 167 -40.69 6.03 0.01
CA ILE A 167 -42.00 6.12 0.64
C ILE A 167 -41.79 6.50 2.12
N GLY A 168 -42.18 7.72 2.49
CA GLY A 168 -42.04 8.28 3.84
C GLY A 168 -41.28 9.61 3.86
N ASP A 169 -41.31 10.30 5.00
CA ASP A 169 -40.60 11.58 5.13
C ASP A 169 -39.12 11.33 5.46
N VAL A 170 -38.27 11.41 4.42
CA VAL A 170 -36.82 11.27 4.58
C VAL A 170 -36.26 12.40 5.46
N SER A 171 -36.91 13.56 5.48
CA SER A 171 -36.49 14.71 6.28
C SER A 171 -36.61 14.48 7.78
N GLU A 172 -37.60 13.70 8.23
CA GLU A 172 -37.71 13.28 9.64
C GLU A 172 -36.57 12.35 10.04
N LYS A 173 -36.16 11.47 9.11
CA LYS A 173 -35.12 10.48 9.38
C LYS A 173 -33.73 11.02 9.27
N ILE A 174 -33.42 11.78 8.22
CA ILE A 174 -32.16 12.47 8.01
C ILE A 174 -32.44 13.96 8.16
N SER A 175 -32.34 14.44 9.40
CA SER A 175 -32.90 15.72 9.81
C SER A 175 -31.88 16.82 10.08
N SER A 176 -30.58 16.48 10.04
CA SER A 176 -29.52 17.46 10.31
C SER A 176 -28.43 17.42 9.25
N PHE A 177 -27.90 18.61 8.97
CA PHE A 177 -26.78 18.84 8.08
C PHE A 177 -25.87 19.89 8.69
N MET A 178 -24.57 19.65 8.70
CA MET A 178 -23.58 20.58 9.23
C MET A 178 -22.36 20.61 8.31
N ILE A 179 -21.80 21.81 8.15
CA ILE A 179 -20.48 22.01 7.57
C ILE A 179 -19.59 22.51 8.70
N CYS A 180 -18.47 21.83 8.95
CA CYS A 180 -17.54 22.26 9.98
C CYS A 180 -16.10 21.93 9.60
N ASP A 181 -15.16 22.75 10.10
CA ASP A 181 -13.74 22.53 9.92
C ASP A 181 -13.27 21.29 10.70
N LYS A 182 -12.17 20.67 10.25
CA LYS A 182 -11.54 19.56 10.98
C LYS A 182 -11.04 19.92 12.38
N SER A 183 -10.82 21.20 12.66
CA SER A 183 -10.53 21.74 13.99
C SER A 183 -11.77 21.87 14.89
N ASN A 184 -12.96 21.51 14.41
CA ASN A 184 -14.17 21.54 15.21
C ASN A 184 -14.07 20.57 16.40
N ASN A 185 -14.28 21.09 17.61
CA ASN A 185 -14.16 20.30 18.84
C ASN A 185 -15.17 19.14 18.93
N MET A 186 -16.34 19.26 18.29
CA MET A 186 -17.39 18.25 18.40
C MET A 186 -17.18 17.10 17.41
N PHE A 187 -16.85 17.42 16.15
CA PHE A 187 -16.90 16.46 15.04
C PHE A 187 -15.60 16.35 14.25
N GLY A 188 -14.56 17.10 14.61
CA GLY A 188 -13.27 17.14 13.91
C GLY A 188 -12.62 15.77 13.76
N THR A 189 -12.67 14.94 14.80
CA THR A 189 -12.16 13.56 14.79
C THR A 189 -12.84 12.69 13.73
N GLY A 190 -14.14 12.88 13.50
CA GLY A 190 -14.87 12.14 12.47
C GLY A 190 -14.45 12.55 11.06
N ILE A 191 -14.17 13.84 10.84
CA ILE A 191 -13.64 14.38 9.57
C ILE A 191 -12.23 13.84 9.30
N GLU A 192 -11.35 13.88 10.30
CA GLU A 192 -10.00 13.32 10.21
C GLU A 192 -10.02 11.86 9.76
N LEU A 193 -10.89 11.02 10.35
CA LEU A 193 -11.02 9.62 9.97
C LEU A 193 -11.65 9.42 8.58
N LEU A 194 -12.64 10.23 8.21
CA LEU A 194 -13.20 10.22 6.86
C LEU A 194 -12.08 10.44 5.82
N ASN A 195 -11.23 11.45 6.02
CA ASN A 195 -10.15 11.79 5.09
C ASN A 195 -9.14 10.64 4.93
N VAL A 196 -8.75 10.00 6.04
CA VAL A 196 -7.89 8.81 6.02
C VAL A 196 -8.54 7.66 5.24
N LEU A 197 -9.80 7.33 5.57
CA LEU A 197 -10.53 6.23 4.95
C LEU A 197 -10.76 6.47 3.45
N ASN A 198 -11.12 7.69 3.08
CA ASN A 198 -11.34 8.06 1.69
C ASN A 198 -10.06 7.91 0.86
N ASN A 199 -8.91 8.33 1.40
CA ASN A 199 -7.62 8.15 0.73
C ASN A 199 -7.27 6.66 0.54
N ILE A 200 -7.47 5.84 1.58
CA ILE A 200 -7.21 4.40 1.49
C ILE A 200 -8.10 3.76 0.41
N LEU A 201 -9.40 4.07 0.41
CA LEU A 201 -10.35 3.56 -0.58
C LEU A 201 -9.97 4.01 -1.99
N PHE A 202 -9.69 5.30 -2.19
CA PHE A 202 -9.24 5.85 -3.47
C PHE A 202 -8.02 5.11 -4.01
N ARG A 203 -6.97 4.95 -3.18
CA ARG A 203 -5.72 4.30 -3.61
C ARG A 203 -5.95 2.85 -3.99
N VAL A 204 -6.63 2.08 -3.15
CA VAL A 204 -6.88 0.65 -3.40
C VAL A 204 -7.78 0.45 -4.62
N SER A 205 -8.83 1.28 -4.78
CA SER A 205 -9.69 1.24 -5.96
C SER A 205 -8.96 1.55 -7.27
N ASN A 206 -7.86 2.30 -7.22
CA ASN A 206 -6.99 2.55 -8.36
C ASN A 206 -5.83 1.55 -8.50
N GLY A 207 -5.84 0.46 -7.75
CA GLY A 207 -4.83 -0.60 -7.82
C GLY A 207 -3.52 -0.28 -7.10
N PHE A 208 -3.48 0.78 -6.29
CA PHE A 208 -2.33 1.12 -5.46
C PHE A 208 -2.43 0.47 -4.07
N LYS A 209 -1.31 0.48 -3.33
CA LYS A 209 -1.32 0.15 -1.89
C LYS A 209 -2.04 1.23 -1.09
N GLU A 210 -2.64 0.82 0.03
CA GLU A 210 -3.40 1.70 0.94
C GLU A 210 -2.58 2.87 1.52
N PHE A 211 -1.25 2.74 1.56
CA PHE A 211 -0.34 3.83 1.91
C PHE A 211 0.60 4.15 0.75
N ASP A 212 1.07 5.40 0.74
CA ASP A 212 2.14 5.82 -0.14
C ASP A 212 3.46 5.12 0.19
N SER A 213 4.25 4.77 -0.82
CA SER A 213 5.53 4.09 -0.65
C SER A 213 6.51 4.92 0.19
N LYS A 214 6.36 6.24 0.23
CA LYS A 214 7.14 7.14 1.09
C LYS A 214 6.81 7.00 2.58
N ILE A 215 5.59 6.57 2.93
CA ILE A 215 5.14 6.35 4.32
C ILE A 215 5.60 4.98 4.81
N ILE A 216 5.39 3.95 4.00
CA ILE A 216 5.69 2.54 4.33
C ILE A 216 7.07 2.10 3.85
N SER A 217 7.99 3.05 3.65
CA SER A 217 9.29 2.71 3.07
C SER A 217 9.97 1.61 3.88
N TYR A 218 10.23 0.49 3.19
CA TYR A 218 11.07 -0.64 3.56
C TYR A 218 10.42 -1.80 4.34
N VAL A 219 10.23 -2.91 3.61
CA VAL A 219 10.32 -4.33 4.02
C VAL A 219 9.32 -4.87 5.07
N GLU A 220 8.95 -4.12 6.11
CA GLU A 220 8.20 -4.65 7.27
C GLU A 220 6.67 -4.58 7.14
N TYR A 221 6.13 -3.61 6.37
CA TYR A 221 4.67 -3.51 6.20
C TYR A 221 4.10 -4.67 5.36
N GLY A 222 4.92 -5.25 4.48
CA GLY A 222 4.56 -6.35 3.58
C GLY A 222 3.79 -5.90 2.33
N ASN A 223 3.19 -6.87 1.64
CA ASN A 223 2.44 -6.67 0.39
C ASN A 223 0.91 -6.70 0.56
N ARG A 224 0.41 -6.83 1.79
CA ARG A 224 -1.04 -6.87 2.07
C ARG A 224 -1.55 -5.50 2.46
N ASN A 225 -2.76 -5.15 2.00
CA ASN A 225 -3.48 -3.96 2.43
C ASN A 225 -4.23 -4.29 3.74
N LYS A 226 -3.53 -4.22 4.87
CA LYS A 226 -4.03 -4.66 6.18
C LYS A 226 -5.19 -3.80 6.67
N VAL A 227 -5.12 -2.48 6.44
CA VAL A 227 -6.20 -1.56 6.82
C VAL A 227 -7.41 -1.78 5.92
N PHE A 228 -7.20 -1.87 4.60
CA PHE A 228 -8.24 -2.17 3.62
C PHE A 228 -8.99 -3.47 3.95
N ASP A 229 -8.26 -4.51 4.34
CA ASP A 229 -8.83 -5.82 4.72
C ASP A 229 -9.79 -5.74 5.92
N ILE A 230 -9.61 -4.74 6.78
CA ILE A 230 -10.45 -4.47 7.94
C ILE A 230 -11.65 -3.60 7.53
N ILE A 231 -11.39 -2.50 6.82
CA ILE A 231 -12.46 -1.55 6.45
C ILE A 231 -13.42 -2.14 5.42
N LYS A 232 -12.97 -3.04 4.53
CA LYS A 232 -13.85 -3.72 3.55
C LYS A 232 -14.96 -4.53 4.23
N ARG A 233 -14.72 -5.01 5.45
CA ARG A 233 -15.71 -5.75 6.27
C ARG A 233 -16.71 -4.82 6.97
N LYS A 234 -16.41 -3.52 7.01
CA LYS A 234 -17.26 -2.47 7.59
C LYS A 234 -18.09 -1.74 6.53
N ILE A 235 -17.94 -2.08 5.25
CA ILE A 235 -18.79 -1.57 4.17
C ILE A 235 -20.19 -2.16 4.33
N TYR A 236 -21.16 -1.28 4.54
CA TYR A 236 -22.57 -1.61 4.58
C TYR A 236 -23.01 -2.09 3.21
N LYS A 237 -23.68 -3.25 3.19
CA LYS A 237 -24.24 -3.87 2.01
C LYS A 237 -25.68 -4.19 2.32
N ASP A 238 -26.62 -3.46 1.75
CA ASP A 238 -28.01 -3.90 1.80
C ASP A 238 -28.20 -5.12 0.89
N VAL A 239 -28.85 -6.15 1.42
CA VAL A 239 -29.15 -7.41 0.72
C VAL A 239 -30.38 -7.26 -0.18
N GLU A 240 -31.28 -6.31 0.09
CA GLU A 240 -32.60 -6.24 -0.56
C GLU A 240 -32.65 -5.37 -1.83
N ILE A 241 -31.69 -4.47 -2.08
CA ILE A 241 -31.62 -3.67 -3.32
C ILE A 241 -30.87 -4.45 -4.45
N ARG A 242 -30.70 -5.78 -4.29
CA ARG A 242 -29.83 -6.59 -5.14
C ARG A 242 -30.50 -7.37 -6.27
N ILE A 243 -31.79 -7.18 -6.55
CA ILE A 243 -32.45 -7.85 -7.71
C ILE A 243 -32.04 -7.18 -9.05
N GLY A 244 -30.93 -6.43 -9.09
CA GLY A 244 -30.37 -5.86 -10.33
C GLY A 244 -28.85 -5.64 -10.35
N GLU A 245 -28.10 -6.01 -9.30
CA GLU A 245 -26.66 -5.72 -9.16
C GLU A 245 -25.77 -6.99 -9.06
N GLU A 246 -26.27 -8.15 -9.49
CA GLU A 246 -25.48 -9.41 -9.48
C GLU A 246 -24.20 -9.34 -10.33
N LEU A 247 -24.06 -8.38 -11.26
CA LEU A 247 -22.86 -8.23 -12.10
C LEU A 247 -21.65 -7.53 -11.44
N SER A 248 -21.80 -6.88 -10.28
CA SER A 248 -20.72 -6.08 -9.67
C SER A 248 -19.97 -6.82 -8.54
N SER A 249 -20.64 -7.77 -7.90
CA SER A 249 -20.05 -8.60 -6.85
C SER A 249 -19.10 -9.65 -7.42
N GLU A 250 -19.50 -10.29 -8.53
CA GLU A 250 -18.67 -11.29 -9.21
C GLU A 250 -17.39 -10.69 -9.80
N LYS A 251 -17.41 -9.44 -10.29
CA LYS A 251 -16.20 -8.78 -10.80
C LYS A 251 -15.17 -8.46 -9.71
N LEU A 252 -15.60 -8.03 -8.53
CA LEU A 252 -14.70 -7.78 -7.39
C LEU A 252 -14.13 -9.09 -6.83
N VAL A 253 -14.93 -10.15 -6.78
CA VAL A 253 -14.47 -11.50 -6.38
C VAL A 253 -13.53 -12.08 -7.44
N ASN A 254 -13.83 -11.92 -8.73
CA ASN A 254 -12.99 -12.38 -9.84
C ASN A 254 -11.67 -11.62 -9.92
N SER A 255 -11.66 -10.32 -9.61
CA SER A 255 -10.42 -9.54 -9.54
C SER A 255 -9.56 -9.96 -8.35
N ALA A 256 -10.19 -10.26 -7.21
CA ALA A 256 -9.50 -10.78 -6.04
C ALA A 256 -8.98 -12.21 -6.23
N THR A 257 -9.70 -13.08 -6.97
CA THR A 257 -9.21 -14.42 -7.32
C THR A 257 -8.08 -14.36 -8.33
N LEU A 258 -8.16 -13.51 -9.37
CA LEU A 258 -7.06 -13.26 -10.31
C LEU A 258 -5.81 -12.75 -9.56
N PHE A 259 -5.98 -11.77 -8.68
CA PHE A 259 -4.87 -11.21 -7.89
C PHE A 259 -4.27 -12.23 -6.91
N ASN A 260 -5.10 -13.11 -6.32
CA ASN A 260 -4.60 -14.20 -5.48
C ASN A 260 -3.85 -15.27 -6.29
N GLN A 261 -4.25 -15.48 -7.55
CA GLN A 261 -3.58 -16.38 -8.47
C GLN A 261 -2.22 -15.81 -8.91
N GLU A 262 -2.17 -14.53 -9.27
CA GLU A 262 -0.91 -13.80 -9.54
C GLU A 262 0.02 -13.79 -8.32
N LEU A 263 -0.52 -13.63 -7.10
CA LEU A 263 0.26 -13.74 -5.86
C LEU A 263 0.83 -15.14 -5.61
N LYS A 264 0.11 -16.18 -6.05
CA LYS A 264 0.57 -17.56 -5.96
C LYS A 264 1.69 -17.81 -6.98
N GLU A 265 1.51 -17.37 -8.22
CA GLU A 265 2.53 -17.43 -9.26
C GLU A 265 3.80 -16.65 -8.87
N LEU A 266 3.65 -15.46 -8.28
CA LEU A 266 4.79 -14.68 -7.76
C LEU A 266 5.54 -15.38 -6.63
N LYS A 267 4.84 -16.15 -5.78
CA LYS A 267 5.51 -16.97 -4.76
C LYS A 267 6.29 -18.12 -5.39
N GLU A 268 5.67 -18.81 -6.34
CA GLU A 268 6.31 -19.92 -7.06
C GLU A 268 7.55 -19.43 -7.83
N LEU A 269 7.46 -18.28 -8.52
CA LEU A 269 8.60 -17.65 -9.20
C LEU A 269 9.70 -17.23 -8.21
N LYS A 270 9.33 -16.71 -7.04
CA LYS A 270 10.29 -16.33 -6.00
C LYS A 270 11.03 -17.55 -5.47
N ASP A 271 10.34 -18.64 -5.21
CA ASP A 271 10.93 -19.88 -4.73
C ASP A 271 11.85 -20.50 -5.82
N GLU A 272 11.45 -20.44 -7.09
CA GLU A 272 12.29 -20.84 -8.22
C GLU A 272 13.56 -19.98 -8.34
N LEU A 273 13.45 -18.66 -8.16
CA LEU A 273 14.60 -17.76 -8.17
C LEU A 273 15.57 -18.06 -7.03
N VAL A 274 15.06 -18.33 -5.82
CA VAL A 274 15.91 -18.74 -4.68
C VAL A 274 16.64 -20.04 -5.00
N PHE A 275 15.95 -21.02 -5.58
CA PHE A 275 16.56 -22.29 -5.98
C PHE A 275 17.63 -22.11 -7.08
N LYS A 276 17.34 -21.30 -8.10
CA LYS A 276 18.32 -20.94 -9.15
C LYS A 276 19.54 -20.23 -8.55
N ASN A 277 19.36 -19.35 -7.57
CA ASN A 277 20.48 -18.68 -6.90
C ASN A 277 21.37 -19.67 -6.14
N ILE A 278 20.79 -20.68 -5.48
CA ILE A 278 21.56 -21.75 -4.83
C ILE A 278 22.38 -22.54 -5.87
N ILE A 279 21.81 -22.80 -7.05
CA ILE A 279 22.54 -23.48 -8.14
C ILE A 279 23.69 -22.62 -8.65
N ILE A 280 23.47 -21.32 -8.87
CA ILE A 280 24.49 -20.38 -9.33
C ILE A 280 25.65 -20.35 -8.34
N ASN A 281 25.39 -20.18 -7.04
CA ASN A 281 26.44 -20.16 -6.02
C ASN A 281 27.28 -21.44 -6.02
N LYS A 282 26.65 -22.62 -6.19
CA LYS A 282 27.38 -23.89 -6.31
C LYS A 282 28.24 -23.97 -7.57
N GLN A 283 27.77 -23.38 -8.68
CA GLN A 283 28.55 -23.31 -9.91
C GLN A 283 29.73 -22.34 -9.78
N GLU A 284 29.54 -21.20 -9.10
CA GLU A 284 30.61 -20.25 -8.79
C GLU A 284 31.70 -20.90 -7.93
N GLU A 285 31.35 -21.63 -6.86
CA GLU A 285 32.31 -22.40 -6.06
C GLU A 285 33.11 -23.41 -6.92
N LYS A 286 32.45 -24.05 -7.88
CA LYS A 286 33.11 -25.00 -8.79
C LYS A 286 34.04 -24.30 -9.78
N ILE A 287 33.67 -23.11 -10.26
CA ILE A 287 34.51 -22.27 -11.11
C ILE A 287 35.75 -21.83 -10.34
N GLU A 288 35.62 -21.41 -9.08
CA GLU A 288 36.76 -21.06 -8.23
C GLU A 288 37.73 -22.24 -8.06
N GLN A 289 37.21 -23.43 -7.77
CA GLN A 289 38.04 -24.64 -7.64
C GLN A 289 38.76 -25.00 -8.94
N LEU A 290 38.09 -24.88 -10.09
CA LEU A 290 38.70 -25.14 -11.40
C LEU A 290 39.75 -24.09 -11.74
N THR A 291 39.50 -22.82 -11.42
CA THR A 291 40.44 -21.72 -11.61
C THR A 291 41.70 -21.93 -10.78
N ALA A 292 41.56 -22.34 -9.52
CA ALA A 292 42.69 -22.69 -8.67
C ALA A 292 43.52 -23.85 -9.24
N LYS A 293 42.87 -24.88 -9.80
CA LYS A 293 43.56 -26.00 -10.46
C LYS A 293 44.30 -25.58 -11.73
N VAL A 294 43.69 -24.72 -12.57
CA VAL A 294 44.33 -24.19 -13.78
C VAL A 294 45.57 -23.39 -13.41
N ASN A 295 45.50 -22.54 -12.38
CA ASN A 295 46.64 -21.78 -11.91
C ASN A 295 47.76 -22.69 -11.41
N LEU A 296 47.44 -23.71 -10.61
CA LEU A 296 48.43 -24.69 -10.15
C LEU A 296 49.09 -25.45 -11.32
N LEU A 297 48.30 -25.86 -12.30
CA LEU A 297 48.81 -26.54 -13.50
C LEU A 297 49.72 -25.61 -14.33
N ASN A 298 49.38 -24.32 -14.41
CA ASN A 298 50.23 -23.32 -15.07
C ASN A 298 51.56 -23.13 -14.34
N GLU A 299 51.55 -23.01 -13.01
CA GLU A 299 52.78 -22.94 -12.19
C GLU A 299 53.66 -24.19 -12.37
N GLN A 300 53.04 -25.38 -12.39
CA GLN A 300 53.75 -26.63 -12.65
C GLN A 300 54.34 -26.68 -14.07
N LEU A 301 53.60 -26.20 -15.06
CA LEU A 301 54.06 -26.13 -16.44
C LEU A 301 55.23 -25.16 -16.59
N GLU A 302 55.17 -23.99 -15.97
CA GLU A 302 56.26 -23.02 -15.93
C GLU A 302 57.52 -23.61 -15.28
N ALA A 303 57.38 -24.33 -14.17
CA ALA A 303 58.50 -25.01 -13.51
C ALA A 303 59.14 -26.09 -14.41
N VAL A 304 58.34 -26.86 -15.15
CA VAL A 304 58.83 -27.86 -16.10
C VAL A 304 59.51 -27.20 -17.30
N LEU A 305 58.94 -26.12 -17.85
CA LEU A 305 59.55 -25.38 -18.95
C LEU A 305 60.89 -24.78 -18.54
N PHE A 306 60.98 -24.17 -17.36
CA PHE A 306 62.23 -23.64 -16.81
C PHE A 306 63.30 -24.74 -16.64
N ASN A 307 62.93 -25.90 -16.09
CA ASN A 307 63.84 -27.04 -15.96
C ASN A 307 64.30 -27.57 -17.33
N LYS A 308 63.41 -27.61 -18.33
CA LYS A 308 63.74 -28.07 -19.68
C LYS A 308 64.65 -27.09 -20.43
N GLU A 309 64.48 -25.79 -20.23
CA GLU A 309 65.43 -24.79 -20.73
C GLU A 309 66.80 -24.91 -20.05
N SER A 310 66.82 -25.19 -18.75
CA SER A 310 68.04 -25.47 -17.98
C SER A 310 68.79 -26.70 -18.51
N GLU A 311 68.06 -27.80 -18.76
CA GLU A 311 68.60 -29.03 -19.34
C GLU A 311 69.09 -28.83 -20.78
N ASN A 312 68.40 -28.02 -21.58
CA ASN A 312 68.85 -27.65 -22.93
C ASN A 312 70.09 -26.76 -22.91
N MET A 313 70.23 -25.84 -21.94
CA MET A 313 71.48 -25.09 -21.76
C MET A 313 72.61 -26.01 -21.33
N MET A 314 72.37 -26.92 -20.38
CA MET A 314 73.35 -27.90 -19.92
C MET A 314 73.79 -28.85 -21.05
N SER A 315 72.86 -29.35 -21.86
CA SER A 315 73.19 -30.20 -23.01
C SER A 315 74.00 -29.44 -24.07
N LYS A 316 73.70 -28.15 -24.28
CA LYS A 316 74.47 -27.28 -25.19
C LYS A 316 75.88 -27.04 -24.66
N ILE A 317 76.03 -26.71 -23.37
CA ILE A 317 77.34 -26.57 -22.71
C ILE A 317 78.14 -27.87 -22.81
N LEU A 318 77.51 -29.02 -22.52
CA LEU A 318 78.17 -30.33 -22.61
C LEU A 318 78.56 -30.66 -24.06
N SER A 319 77.74 -30.29 -25.05
CA SER A 319 78.08 -30.46 -26.47
C SER A 319 79.26 -29.58 -26.89
N GLU A 320 79.34 -28.34 -26.42
CA GLU A 320 80.46 -27.43 -26.69
C GLU A 320 81.76 -27.89 -26.02
N ILE A 321 81.68 -28.41 -24.79
CA ILE A 321 82.81 -29.05 -24.11
C ILE A 321 83.29 -30.27 -24.90
N ASN A 322 82.37 -31.12 -25.36
CA ASN A 322 82.71 -32.33 -26.12
C ASN A 322 83.35 -32.00 -27.48
N VAL A 323 82.88 -30.95 -28.16
CA VAL A 323 83.50 -30.44 -29.40
C VAL A 323 84.91 -29.90 -29.14
N LYS A 324 85.14 -29.19 -28.03
CA LYS A 324 86.50 -28.75 -27.64
C LYS A 324 87.43 -29.94 -27.38
N ILE A 325 86.97 -30.98 -26.69
CA ILE A 325 87.77 -32.19 -26.40
C ILE A 325 88.13 -32.92 -27.70
N GLN A 326 87.17 -33.15 -28.61
CA GLN A 326 87.44 -33.77 -29.92
C GLN A 326 88.33 -32.90 -30.83
N GLY A 327 88.25 -31.57 -30.70
CA GLY A 327 89.15 -30.63 -31.37
C GLY A 327 90.61 -30.77 -30.90
N PHE A 328 90.82 -30.97 -29.59
CA PHE A 328 92.13 -31.28 -29.01
C PHE A 328 92.68 -32.64 -29.47
N ASP A 329 91.83 -33.66 -29.57
CA ASP A 329 92.22 -34.99 -30.08
C ASP A 329 92.59 -34.99 -31.58
N LYS A 330 92.01 -34.07 -32.37
CA LYS A 330 92.42 -33.85 -33.76
C LYS A 330 93.73 -33.07 -33.86
N MET A 331 93.98 -32.07 -33.03
CA MET A 331 95.25 -31.33 -33.03
C MET A 331 96.44 -32.19 -32.58
N THR A 332 96.24 -33.10 -31.63
CA THR A 332 97.30 -34.05 -31.19
C THR A 332 97.65 -35.11 -32.24
N LYS A 333 96.74 -35.44 -33.16
CA LYS A 333 97.03 -36.33 -34.31
C LYS A 333 97.70 -35.64 -35.49
N VAL A 334 97.55 -34.33 -35.65
CA VAL A 334 98.24 -33.56 -36.71
C VAL A 334 99.68 -33.19 -36.32
N ALA A 335 100.01 -33.16 -35.02
CA ALA A 335 101.36 -32.90 -34.52
C ALA A 335 102.29 -34.15 -34.47
N LYS A 336 101.88 -35.29 -35.05
CA LYS A 336 102.64 -36.56 -35.05
C LYS A 336 102.99 -37.11 -36.43
N ASN A 337 102.96 -36.28 -37.47
CA ASN A 337 103.54 -36.62 -38.78
C ASN A 337 104.85 -35.87 -39.01
#